data_AF-A0A3D4PG81-F1
#
_entry.id   AF-A0A3D4PG81-F1
#
_cell.length_a   1.000
_cell.length_b   1.000
_cell.length_c   1.000
_cell.angle_alpha   90.00
_cell.angle_beta   90.00
_cell.angle_gamma   90.00
#
_symmetry.space_group_name_H-M   'P 1'
#
loop_
_entity.id
_entity.type
_entity.pdbx_description
1 polymer ?
#
loop_
_entity_poly.entity_id
_entity_poly.type
_entity_poly.pdbx_seq_one_letter_code
_entity_poly.pdbx_strand_id
1 'polypeptide(L)'
;MTVSDSTSNNKTAEAQTDLQRDYVRDALDVLTNALGPYVESQLRATFGDQWKRNARSSFRRPREESPVGKSDEFTWDAHSALTVMWDQWNAVFRQHLGHYERSLVSELREFRNRWAHQRQLNFDDSYRVLDSIERLLSAIGCDEDARKIYDTKQELLGREFSDKINEEQITKQNVRNKWWTIGVYIVCCIAIVAQMILSWSSSGYLIAGFVVLVFIYLIYQRMQFEPIIYGPRECRKCFRIIYTQECPYCGKKPSTQE
;
A
#
# COMPACT_ATOMS: atom_id res chain seq x y z
N MET A 1 -13.84 21.75 -2.60
CA MET A 1 -14.02 20.32 -2.94
C MET A 1 -14.66 20.24 -4.32
N THR A 2 -13.83 20.25 -5.37
CA THR A 2 -14.31 20.17 -6.77
C THR A 2 -14.26 18.72 -7.26
N VAL A 3 -15.08 18.39 -8.26
CA VAL A 3 -15.19 17.05 -8.89
C VAL A 3 -13.84 16.48 -9.40
N SER A 4 -12.84 17.34 -9.60
CA SER A 4 -11.46 16.98 -9.92
C SER A 4 -10.71 16.30 -8.76
N ASP A 5 -10.93 16.70 -7.51
CA ASP A 5 -10.24 16.16 -6.32
C ASP A 5 -10.70 14.74 -5.99
N SER A 6 -12.00 14.46 -6.16
CA SER A 6 -12.55 13.12 -5.91
C SER A 6 -12.03 12.09 -6.91
N THR A 7 -11.86 12.49 -8.17
CA THR A 7 -11.35 11.61 -9.24
C THR A 7 -9.85 11.31 -9.06
N SER A 8 -9.08 12.30 -8.59
CA SER A 8 -7.65 12.15 -8.23
C SER A 8 -7.43 11.20 -7.05
N ASN A 9 -8.22 11.37 -5.99
CA ASN A 9 -8.10 10.59 -4.77
C ASN A 9 -8.46 9.11 -5.01
N ASN A 10 -9.48 8.84 -5.84
CA ASN A 10 -9.83 7.47 -6.23
C ASN A 10 -8.70 6.77 -7.00
N LYS A 11 -8.08 7.44 -7.99
CA LYS A 11 -6.96 6.85 -8.75
C LYS A 11 -5.74 6.52 -7.87
N THR A 12 -5.48 7.36 -6.86
CA THR A 12 -4.34 7.16 -5.95
C THR A 12 -4.60 6.01 -4.98
N ALA A 13 -5.85 5.89 -4.50
CA ALA A 13 -6.29 4.77 -3.67
C ALA A 13 -6.26 3.44 -4.45
N GLU A 14 -6.78 3.42 -5.68
CA GLU A 14 -6.74 2.26 -6.57
C GLU A 14 -5.29 1.78 -6.81
N ALA A 15 -4.39 2.69 -7.16
CA ALA A 15 -2.97 2.37 -7.33
C ALA A 15 -2.28 1.89 -6.03
N GLN A 16 -2.79 2.28 -4.85
CA GLN A 16 -2.28 1.77 -3.57
C GLN A 16 -2.70 0.33 -3.33
N THR A 17 -3.97 0.03 -3.59
CA THR A 17 -4.53 -1.31 -3.47
C THR A 17 -3.88 -2.27 -4.47
N ASP A 18 -3.59 -1.82 -5.68
CA ASP A 18 -2.91 -2.64 -6.69
C ASP A 18 -1.46 -2.98 -6.27
N LEU A 19 -0.71 -1.99 -5.77
CA LEU A 19 0.63 -2.23 -5.25
C LEU A 19 0.63 -3.20 -4.06
N GLN A 20 -0.29 -3.02 -3.11
CA GLN A 20 -0.46 -3.91 -1.96
C GLN A 20 -0.78 -5.35 -2.41
N ARG A 21 -1.59 -5.50 -3.44
CA ARG A 21 -1.91 -6.80 -4.05
C ARG A 21 -0.70 -7.45 -4.71
N ASP A 22 0.14 -6.68 -5.40
CA ASP A 22 1.37 -7.19 -5.99
C ASP A 22 2.32 -7.73 -4.92
N TYR A 23 2.51 -7.00 -3.81
CA TYR A 23 3.31 -7.47 -2.67
C TYR A 23 2.79 -8.78 -2.07
N VAL A 24 1.47 -8.90 -1.90
CA VAL A 24 0.87 -10.13 -1.38
C VAL A 24 1.01 -11.29 -2.37
N ARG A 25 0.85 -11.04 -3.68
CA ARG A 25 1.06 -12.06 -4.70
C ARG A 25 2.50 -12.59 -4.65
N ASP A 26 3.46 -11.68 -4.70
CA ASP A 26 4.88 -12.04 -4.72
C ASP A 26 5.28 -12.78 -3.42
N ALA A 27 4.72 -12.39 -2.27
CA ALA A 27 4.90 -13.10 -1.00
C ALA A 27 4.28 -14.52 -1.01
N LEU A 28 3.11 -14.70 -1.61
CA LEU A 28 2.47 -16.01 -1.76
C LEU A 28 3.26 -16.92 -2.72
N ASP A 29 3.91 -16.36 -3.73
CA ASP A 29 4.77 -17.12 -4.64
C ASP A 29 6.03 -17.62 -3.90
N VAL A 30 6.68 -16.77 -3.11
CA VAL A 30 7.80 -17.17 -2.24
C VAL A 30 7.36 -18.25 -1.24
N LEU A 31 6.20 -18.07 -0.60
CA LEU A 31 5.63 -19.09 0.29
C LEU A 31 5.44 -20.42 -0.44
N THR A 32 4.86 -20.41 -1.64
CA THR A 32 4.58 -21.62 -2.42
C THR A 32 5.88 -22.38 -2.74
N ASN A 33 6.91 -21.65 -3.17
CA ASN A 33 8.20 -22.23 -3.54
C ASN A 33 8.92 -22.91 -2.38
N ALA A 34 8.81 -22.35 -1.17
CA ALA A 34 9.39 -22.94 0.04
C ALA A 34 8.51 -24.05 0.65
N LEU A 35 7.20 -23.82 0.71
CA LEU A 35 6.27 -24.68 1.41
C LEU A 35 5.97 -25.98 0.66
N GLY A 36 5.90 -25.95 -0.67
CA GLY A 36 5.61 -27.12 -1.50
C GLY A 36 6.59 -28.28 -1.25
N PRO A 37 7.91 -28.07 -1.43
CA PRO A 37 8.93 -29.09 -1.15
C PRO A 37 8.94 -29.56 0.30
N TYR A 38 8.74 -28.64 1.26
CA TYR A 38 8.66 -28.99 2.68
C TYR A 38 7.48 -29.94 2.96
N VAL A 39 6.27 -29.57 2.51
CA VAL A 39 5.05 -30.38 2.69
C VAL A 39 5.21 -31.76 2.07
N GLU A 40 5.73 -31.83 0.85
CA GLU A 40 5.99 -33.09 0.17
C GLU A 40 6.98 -33.97 0.94
N SER A 41 8.09 -33.41 1.43
CA SER A 41 9.09 -34.16 2.21
C SER A 41 8.49 -34.78 3.48
N GLN A 42 7.65 -34.03 4.20
CA GLN A 42 7.01 -34.48 5.44
C GLN A 42 5.95 -35.56 5.18
N LEU A 43 5.18 -35.40 4.11
CA LEU A 43 4.19 -36.41 3.68
C LEU A 43 4.89 -37.71 3.26
N ARG A 44 5.98 -37.63 2.50
CA ARG A 44 6.79 -38.79 2.11
C ARG A 44 7.40 -39.50 3.32
N ALA A 45 7.88 -38.74 4.30
CA ALA A 45 8.44 -39.30 5.54
C ALA A 45 7.41 -40.09 6.36
N THR A 46 6.14 -39.66 6.36
CA THR A 46 5.07 -40.30 7.14
C THR A 46 4.34 -41.40 6.36
N PHE A 47 4.05 -41.17 5.08
CA PHE A 47 3.18 -42.04 4.27
C PHE A 47 3.88 -42.82 3.16
N GLY A 48 5.20 -42.62 2.97
CA GLY A 48 5.97 -43.28 1.91
C GLY A 48 5.38 -43.02 0.52
N ASP A 49 5.29 -44.07 -0.30
CA ASP A 49 4.79 -43.98 -1.69
C ASP A 49 3.31 -43.56 -1.79
N GLN A 50 2.54 -43.66 -0.70
CA GLN A 50 1.13 -43.28 -0.68
C GLN A 50 0.91 -41.79 -0.36
N TRP A 51 1.99 -41.00 -0.25
CA TRP A 51 1.90 -39.57 0.10
C TRP A 51 0.96 -38.79 -0.83
N LYS A 52 1.00 -39.03 -2.15
CA LYS A 52 0.11 -38.37 -3.13
C LYS A 52 -1.37 -38.64 -2.86
N ARG A 53 -1.70 -39.88 -2.46
CA ARG A 53 -3.08 -40.27 -2.15
C ARG A 53 -3.58 -39.56 -0.90
N ASN A 54 -2.73 -39.45 0.13
CA ASN A 54 -3.07 -38.75 1.36
C ASN A 54 -3.17 -37.23 1.14
N ALA A 55 -2.29 -36.64 0.34
CA ALA A 55 -2.40 -35.23 -0.07
C ALA A 55 -3.73 -34.97 -0.81
N ARG A 56 -4.07 -35.84 -1.78
CA ARG A 56 -5.34 -35.77 -2.53
C ARG A 56 -6.58 -35.90 -1.64
N SER A 57 -6.49 -36.65 -0.54
CA SER A 57 -7.60 -36.84 0.39
C SER A 57 -8.00 -35.55 1.12
N SER A 58 -7.11 -34.56 1.18
CA SER A 58 -7.38 -33.22 1.73
C SER A 58 -8.26 -32.34 0.82
N PHE A 59 -8.50 -32.76 -0.41
CA PHE A 59 -9.36 -32.04 -1.35
C PHE A 59 -10.69 -32.77 -1.52
N ARG A 60 -11.81 -32.05 -1.39
CA ARG A 60 -13.14 -32.63 -1.60
C ARG A 60 -13.50 -32.68 -3.07
N ARG A 61 -12.92 -31.79 -3.88
CA ARG A 61 -13.16 -31.71 -5.32
C ARG A 61 -11.82 -31.72 -6.08
N PRO A 62 -11.72 -32.45 -7.21
CA PRO A 62 -10.50 -32.47 -8.03
C PRO A 62 -10.02 -31.08 -8.52
N ARG A 63 -10.94 -30.10 -8.60
CA ARG A 63 -10.63 -28.72 -9.00
C ARG A 63 -9.92 -27.91 -7.89
N GLU A 64 -9.88 -28.43 -6.66
CA GLU A 64 -9.18 -27.82 -5.52
C GLU A 64 -7.70 -28.24 -5.47
N GLU A 65 -7.30 -29.28 -6.19
CA GLU A 65 -5.94 -29.83 -6.21
C GLU A 65 -4.96 -28.92 -6.99
N SER A 66 -5.38 -28.39 -8.15
CA SER A 66 -4.65 -27.37 -8.92
C SER A 66 -5.47 -26.84 -10.12
N PRO A 67 -5.23 -25.61 -10.63
CA PRO A 67 -5.79 -25.13 -11.90
C PRO A 67 -5.22 -25.84 -13.14
N VAL A 68 -4.02 -26.43 -13.04
CA VAL A 68 -3.30 -27.08 -14.13
C VAL A 68 -3.62 -28.57 -14.12
N GLY A 69 -4.37 -29.02 -15.12
CA GLY A 69 -5.05 -30.32 -15.11
C GLY A 69 -4.19 -31.56 -15.32
N LYS A 70 -4.70 -32.68 -14.80
CA LYS A 70 -4.58 -34.06 -15.34
C LYS A 70 -3.19 -34.59 -15.72
N SER A 71 -2.10 -34.18 -15.06
CA SER A 71 -0.84 -34.93 -15.07
C SER A 71 -0.71 -35.76 -13.78
N ASP A 72 0.13 -36.80 -13.80
CA ASP A 72 0.49 -37.59 -12.60
C ASP A 72 1.42 -36.81 -11.64
N GLU A 73 1.72 -35.56 -11.99
CA GLU A 73 2.58 -34.64 -11.26
C GLU A 73 1.74 -33.73 -10.37
N PHE A 74 2.01 -33.78 -9.06
CA PHE A 74 1.29 -32.98 -8.08
C PHE A 74 1.87 -31.56 -8.06
N THR A 75 1.11 -30.57 -8.52
CA THR A 75 1.57 -29.17 -8.58
C THR A 75 1.18 -28.43 -7.30
N TRP A 76 2.17 -27.90 -6.59
CA TRP A 76 1.94 -27.10 -5.39
C TRP A 76 1.56 -25.66 -5.75
N ASP A 77 0.48 -25.17 -5.13
CA ASP A 77 0.17 -23.74 -5.03
C ASP A 77 -0.01 -23.38 -3.55
N ALA A 78 -0.06 -22.08 -3.22
CA ALA A 78 -0.24 -21.65 -1.83
C ALA A 78 -1.48 -22.27 -1.17
N HIS A 79 -2.56 -22.54 -1.93
CA HIS A 79 -3.79 -23.10 -1.39
C HIS A 79 -3.71 -24.58 -1.12
N SER A 80 -3.15 -25.35 -2.05
CA SER A 80 -3.00 -26.78 -1.94
C SER A 80 -2.01 -27.11 -0.83
N ALA A 81 -0.88 -26.40 -0.75
CA ALA A 81 0.10 -26.55 0.33
C ALA A 81 -0.53 -26.25 1.71
N LEU A 82 -1.15 -25.08 1.88
CA LEU A 82 -1.76 -24.71 3.16
C LEU A 82 -2.95 -25.60 3.54
N THR A 83 -3.74 -26.07 2.56
CA THR A 83 -4.87 -26.98 2.81
C THR A 83 -4.41 -28.35 3.26
N VAL A 84 -3.41 -28.93 2.59
CA VAL A 84 -2.84 -30.22 2.99
C VAL A 84 -2.19 -30.11 4.37
N MET A 85 -1.47 -29.02 4.66
CA MET A 85 -0.92 -28.79 6.00
C MET A 85 -1.98 -28.77 7.08
N TRP A 86 -3.09 -28.07 6.84
CA TRP A 86 -4.18 -27.98 7.80
C TRP A 86 -4.86 -29.33 8.04
N ASP A 87 -5.21 -30.05 6.98
CA ASP A 87 -5.95 -31.31 7.08
C ASP A 87 -5.08 -32.43 7.66
N GLN A 88 -3.81 -32.51 7.25
CA GLN A 88 -2.85 -33.50 7.73
C GLN A 88 -2.09 -33.05 8.97
N TRP A 89 -2.55 -31.99 9.66
CA TRP A 89 -1.84 -31.40 10.79
C TRP A 89 -1.52 -32.42 11.88
N ASN A 90 -2.53 -33.17 12.33
CA ASN A 90 -2.36 -34.12 13.43
C ASN A 90 -1.54 -35.35 13.02
N ALA A 91 -1.61 -35.76 11.75
CA ALA A 91 -0.95 -36.95 11.26
C ALA A 91 0.54 -36.71 10.96
N VAL A 92 0.89 -35.52 10.45
CA VAL A 92 2.21 -35.22 9.89
C VAL A 92 2.89 -34.06 10.62
N PHE A 93 2.24 -32.89 10.64
CA PHE A 93 2.93 -31.63 11.01
C PHE A 93 3.04 -31.40 12.51
N ARG A 94 2.16 -31.98 13.33
CA ARG A 94 2.15 -31.82 14.80
C ARG A 94 3.43 -32.31 15.48
N GLN A 95 4.22 -33.15 14.82
CA GLN A 95 5.49 -33.63 15.34
C GLN A 95 6.59 -32.56 15.32
N HIS A 96 6.52 -31.62 14.37
CA HIS A 96 7.55 -30.62 14.13
C HIS A 96 7.07 -29.18 14.39
N LEU A 97 5.76 -28.94 14.26
CA LEU A 97 5.14 -27.62 14.38
C LEU A 97 4.07 -27.61 15.49
N GLY A 98 3.97 -26.49 16.20
CA GLY A 98 3.12 -26.32 17.36
C GLY A 98 1.74 -25.69 17.06
N HIS A 99 1.02 -25.35 18.13
CA HIS A 99 -0.30 -24.72 18.01
C HIS A 99 -0.25 -23.32 17.36
N TYR A 100 0.87 -22.62 17.51
CA TYR A 100 1.07 -21.30 16.95
C TYR A 100 1.10 -21.34 15.42
N GLU A 101 1.91 -22.24 14.86
CA GLU A 101 2.07 -22.42 13.41
C GLU A 101 0.77 -22.91 12.78
N ARG A 102 0.01 -23.77 13.47
CA ARG A 102 -1.33 -24.18 13.03
C ARG A 102 -2.25 -22.99 12.84
N SER A 103 -2.16 -22.02 13.74
CA SER A 103 -2.98 -20.81 13.70
C SER A 103 -2.56 -19.91 12.53
N LEU A 104 -1.26 -19.79 12.26
CA LEU A 104 -0.73 -19.09 11.08
C LEU A 104 -1.22 -19.75 9.78
N VAL A 105 -1.18 -21.08 9.68
CA VAL A 105 -1.70 -21.80 8.50
C VAL A 105 -3.19 -21.51 8.29
N SER A 106 -4.00 -21.54 9.36
CA SER A 106 -5.43 -21.17 9.26
C SER A 106 -5.63 -19.75 8.76
N GLU A 107 -4.87 -18.81 9.31
CA GLU A 107 -4.92 -17.41 8.97
C GLU A 107 -4.58 -17.18 7.48
N LEU A 108 -3.45 -17.75 7.01
CA LEU A 108 -3.01 -17.65 5.63
C LEU A 108 -3.99 -18.29 4.64
N ARG A 109 -4.66 -19.38 5.02
CA ARG A 109 -5.74 -19.97 4.20
C ARG A 109 -6.89 -18.99 4.01
N GLU A 110 -7.33 -18.34 5.09
CA GLU A 110 -8.40 -17.35 5.02
C GLU A 110 -7.98 -16.14 4.17
N PHE A 111 -6.75 -15.63 4.34
CA PHE A 111 -6.23 -14.55 3.51
C PHE A 111 -6.16 -14.91 2.02
N ARG A 112 -5.60 -16.07 1.67
CA ARG A 112 -5.57 -16.53 0.27
C ARG A 112 -6.98 -16.65 -0.29
N ASN A 113 -7.92 -17.17 0.50
CA ASN A 113 -9.32 -17.29 0.08
C ASN A 113 -9.94 -15.91 -0.20
N ARG A 114 -9.73 -14.93 0.70
CA ARG A 114 -10.17 -13.54 0.50
C ARG A 114 -9.52 -12.89 -0.73
N TRP A 115 -8.24 -13.16 -0.98
CA TRP A 115 -7.51 -12.68 -2.16
C TRP A 115 -8.11 -13.24 -3.46
N ALA A 116 -8.40 -14.54 -3.52
CA ALA A 116 -9.03 -15.17 -4.68
C ALA A 116 -10.45 -14.62 -4.96
N HIS A 117 -11.16 -14.16 -3.93
CA HIS A 117 -12.48 -13.51 -4.06
C HIS A 117 -12.41 -11.99 -4.31
N GLN A 118 -11.25 -11.46 -4.71
CA GLN A 118 -11.04 -10.05 -5.09
C GLN A 118 -11.45 -9.02 -4.03
N ARG A 119 -11.43 -9.36 -2.74
CA ARG A 119 -11.65 -8.35 -1.69
C ARG A 119 -10.56 -7.27 -1.76
N GLN A 120 -10.90 -6.05 -1.35
CA GLN A 120 -9.92 -4.98 -1.17
C GLN A 120 -8.99 -5.39 -0.02
N LEU A 121 -7.69 -5.38 -0.27
CA LEU A 121 -6.66 -5.50 0.75
C LEU A 121 -6.26 -4.10 1.16
N ASN A 122 -6.12 -3.87 2.46
CA ASN A 122 -5.54 -2.64 3.00
C ASN A 122 -4.07 -2.89 3.41
N PHE A 123 -3.42 -1.83 3.91
CA PHE A 123 -2.04 -1.91 4.38
C PHE A 123 -1.89 -2.92 5.53
N ASP A 124 -2.77 -2.87 6.54
CA ASP A 124 -2.68 -3.72 7.73
C ASP A 124 -2.83 -5.21 7.39
N ASP A 125 -3.79 -5.55 6.51
CA ASP A 125 -4.01 -6.90 5.99
C ASP A 125 -2.78 -7.38 5.23
N SER A 126 -2.21 -6.55 4.35
CA SER A 126 -1.03 -6.90 3.56
C SER A 126 0.18 -7.12 4.45
N TYR A 127 0.44 -6.19 5.37
CA TYR A 127 1.51 -6.30 6.36
C TYR A 127 1.35 -7.55 7.24
N ARG A 128 0.11 -7.85 7.67
CA ARG A 128 -0.20 -9.05 8.45
C ARG A 128 0.05 -10.34 7.68
N VAL A 129 -0.34 -10.40 6.40
CA VAL A 129 -0.04 -11.55 5.54
C VAL A 129 1.45 -11.78 5.44
N LEU A 130 2.22 -10.73 5.15
CA LEU A 130 3.69 -10.83 5.04
C LEU A 130 4.31 -11.31 6.36
N ASP A 131 3.87 -10.77 7.51
CA ASP A 131 4.34 -11.22 8.83
C ASP A 131 4.01 -12.69 9.11
N SER A 132 2.79 -13.12 8.78
CA SER A 132 2.36 -14.51 8.97
C SER A 132 3.10 -15.49 8.06
N ILE A 133 3.44 -15.07 6.83
CA ILE A 133 4.30 -15.84 5.92
C ILE A 133 5.72 -15.95 6.48
N GLU A 134 6.35 -14.83 6.87
CA GLU A 134 7.70 -14.81 7.44
C GLU A 134 7.84 -15.79 8.61
N ARG A 135 6.91 -15.70 9.58
CA ARG A 135 6.94 -16.55 10.78
C ARG A 135 6.74 -18.03 10.45
N LEU A 136 5.88 -18.35 9.49
CA LEU A 136 5.69 -19.72 9.05
C LEU A 136 6.95 -20.26 8.35
N LEU A 137 7.58 -19.45 7.49
CA LEU A 137 8.82 -19.82 6.80
C LEU A 137 9.98 -20.04 7.78
N SER A 138 10.14 -19.18 8.80
CA SER A 138 11.11 -19.38 9.86
C SER A 138 10.83 -20.65 10.68
N ALA A 139 9.56 -20.96 10.95
CA ALA A 139 9.20 -22.16 11.73
C ALA A 139 9.52 -23.47 10.98
N ILE A 140 9.51 -23.47 9.65
CA ILE A 140 9.89 -24.65 8.84
C ILE A 140 11.40 -24.69 8.51
N GLY A 141 12.19 -23.71 8.98
CA GLY A 141 13.64 -23.64 8.75
C GLY A 141 14.05 -23.04 7.40
N CYS A 142 13.14 -22.33 6.72
CA CYS A 142 13.42 -21.64 5.46
C CYS A 142 13.84 -20.18 5.72
N ASP A 143 14.95 -19.99 6.45
CA ASP A 143 15.37 -18.67 6.93
C ASP A 143 15.72 -17.68 5.80
N GLU A 144 16.26 -18.16 4.68
CA GLU A 144 16.57 -17.31 3.52
C GLU A 144 15.30 -16.72 2.89
N ASP A 145 14.25 -17.54 2.72
CA ASP A 145 12.98 -17.08 2.17
C ASP A 145 12.21 -16.23 3.19
N ALA A 146 12.29 -16.58 4.48
CA ALA A 146 11.76 -15.73 5.55
C ALA A 146 12.43 -14.35 5.53
N ARG A 147 13.75 -14.28 5.29
CA ARG A 147 14.48 -13.03 5.19
C ARG A 147 14.04 -12.19 3.99
N LYS A 148 13.81 -12.81 2.82
CA LYS A 148 13.24 -12.10 1.66
C LYS A 148 11.90 -11.47 1.99
N ILE A 149 11.01 -12.20 2.67
CA ILE A 149 9.71 -11.68 3.09
C ILE A 149 9.86 -10.55 4.12
N TYR A 150 10.81 -10.67 5.05
CA TYR A 150 11.12 -9.61 6.00
C TYR A 150 11.53 -8.31 5.28
N ASP A 151 12.43 -8.39 4.29
CA ASP A 151 12.89 -7.22 3.54
C ASP A 151 11.73 -6.58 2.74
N THR A 152 10.89 -7.40 2.10
CA THR A 152 9.64 -6.95 1.45
C THR A 152 8.68 -6.27 2.44
N LYS A 153 8.56 -6.79 3.66
CA LYS A 153 7.74 -6.22 4.73
C LYS A 153 8.28 -4.86 5.19
N GLN A 154 9.60 -4.72 5.33
CA GLN A 154 10.24 -3.44 5.65
C GLN A 154 10.06 -2.41 4.53
N GLU A 155 10.13 -2.84 3.27
CA GLU A 155 9.88 -1.96 2.14
C GLU A 155 8.44 -1.44 2.12
N LEU A 156 7.45 -2.32 2.30
CA LEU A 156 6.04 -1.93 2.39
C LEU A 156 5.79 -0.92 3.53
N LEU A 157 6.38 -1.17 4.71
CA LEU A 157 6.28 -0.28 5.87
C LEU A 157 6.96 1.08 5.61
N GLY A 158 8.17 1.05 5.05
CA GLY A 158 8.93 2.25 4.72
C GLY A 158 8.19 3.16 3.76
N ARG A 159 7.48 2.57 2.78
CA ARG A 159 6.63 3.31 1.83
C ARG A 159 5.44 3.97 2.50
N GLU A 160 4.68 3.22 3.28
CA GLU A 160 3.50 3.75 4.00
C GLU A 160 3.90 4.88 4.94
N PHE A 161 5.02 4.73 5.64
CA PHE A 161 5.53 5.77 6.53
C PHE A 161 6.02 7.00 5.77
N SER A 162 6.72 6.81 4.65
CA SER A 162 7.17 7.91 3.79
C SER A 162 6.00 8.69 3.21
N ASP A 163 4.94 8.01 2.77
CA ASP A 163 3.70 8.64 2.28
C ASP A 163 3.05 9.49 3.40
N LYS A 164 2.92 8.95 4.62
CA LYS A 164 2.37 9.68 5.77
C LYS A 164 3.21 10.88 6.19
N ILE A 165 4.54 10.72 6.26
CA ILE A 165 5.44 11.84 6.58
C ILE A 165 5.31 12.94 5.54
N ASN A 166 5.29 12.59 4.26
CA ASN A 166 5.21 13.57 3.20
C ASN A 166 3.88 14.34 3.25
N GLU A 167 2.77 13.65 3.47
CA GLU A 167 1.46 14.28 3.68
C GLU A 167 1.46 15.23 4.88
N GLU A 168 2.00 14.81 6.01
CA GLU A 168 2.15 15.66 7.20
C GLU A 168 3.06 16.87 6.94
N GLN A 169 4.15 16.70 6.21
CA GLN A 169 5.07 17.78 5.90
C GLN A 169 4.43 18.81 4.98
N ILE A 170 3.71 18.36 3.95
CA ILE A 170 2.97 19.21 3.01
C ILE A 170 1.90 20.01 3.76
N THR A 171 1.09 19.35 4.59
CA THR A 171 0.02 20.02 5.35
C THR A 171 0.58 21.07 6.31
N LYS A 172 1.65 20.75 7.04
CA LYS A 172 2.34 21.71 7.93
C LYS A 172 2.93 22.90 7.16
N GLN A 173 3.59 22.66 6.03
CA GLN A 173 4.15 23.71 5.18
C GLN A 173 3.04 24.61 4.61
N ASN A 174 1.93 24.04 4.16
CA ASN A 174 0.78 24.77 3.63
C ASN A 174 0.16 25.68 4.68
N VAL A 175 -0.06 25.18 5.90
CA VAL A 175 -0.57 25.98 7.02
C VAL A 175 0.37 27.14 7.33
N ARG A 176 1.68 26.88 7.44
CA ARG A 176 2.67 27.93 7.73
C ARG A 176 2.70 29.01 6.64
N ASN A 177 2.72 28.60 5.37
CA ASN A 177 2.73 29.52 4.24
C ASN A 177 1.44 30.35 4.15
N LYS A 178 0.28 29.77 4.50
CA LYS A 178 -1.01 30.47 4.57
C LYS A 178 -0.96 31.61 5.58
N TRP A 179 -0.52 31.33 6.81
CA TRP A 179 -0.37 32.36 7.85
C TRP A 179 0.64 33.44 7.48
N TRP A 180 1.77 33.04 6.89
CA TRP A 180 2.77 34.00 6.42
C TRP A 180 2.20 34.92 5.32
N THR A 181 1.47 34.36 4.35
CA THR A 181 0.81 35.14 3.28
C THR A 181 -0.21 36.12 3.86
N ILE A 182 -1.05 35.68 4.81
CA ILE A 182 -2.04 36.53 5.49
C ILE A 182 -1.34 37.66 6.26
N GLY A 183 -0.24 37.35 6.97
CA GLY A 183 0.57 38.33 7.67
C GLY A 183 1.12 39.41 6.73
N VAL A 184 1.68 39.02 5.59
CA VAL A 184 2.16 39.95 4.56
C VAL A 184 1.03 40.85 4.04
N TYR A 185 -0.14 40.28 3.74
CA TYR A 185 -1.30 41.06 3.27
C TYR A 185 -1.78 42.08 4.31
N ILE A 186 -1.79 41.73 5.60
CA ILE A 186 -2.16 42.65 6.68
C ILE A 186 -1.14 43.79 6.78
N VAL A 187 0.16 43.49 6.76
CA VAL A 187 1.22 44.49 6.83
C VAL A 187 1.18 45.43 5.62
N CYS A 188 1.02 44.89 4.41
CA CYS A 188 0.87 45.68 3.19
C CYS A 188 -0.37 46.58 3.23
N CYS A 189 -1.51 46.06 3.68
CA CYS A 189 -2.75 46.83 3.83
C CYS A 189 -2.57 48.00 4.80
N ILE A 190 -1.99 47.76 5.98
CA ILE A 190 -1.72 48.81 6.99
C ILE A 190 -0.78 49.87 6.42
N ALA A 191 0.33 49.46 5.77
CA ALA A 191 1.30 50.39 5.22
C ALA A 191 0.70 51.29 4.13
N ILE A 192 -0.10 50.73 3.22
CA ILE A 192 -0.74 51.48 2.13
C ILE A 192 -1.79 52.46 2.70
N VAL A 193 -2.63 52.00 3.63
CA VAL A 193 -3.65 52.86 4.26
C VAL A 193 -3.02 53.99 5.05
N ALA A 194 -1.97 53.71 5.83
CA ALA A 194 -1.24 54.73 6.59
C ALA A 194 -0.60 55.77 5.66
N GLN A 195 0.04 55.33 4.57
CA GLN A 195 0.60 56.24 3.55
C GLN A 195 -0.49 57.11 2.92
N MET A 196 -1.65 56.54 2.56
CA MET A 196 -2.76 57.30 1.99
C MET A 196 -3.31 58.36 2.95
N ILE A 197 -3.50 58.02 4.23
CA ILE A 197 -4.01 58.96 5.25
C ILE A 197 -3.01 60.10 5.52
N LEU A 198 -1.71 59.78 5.54
CA LEU A 198 -0.66 60.77 5.82
C LEU A 198 -0.39 61.72 4.65
N SER A 199 -0.61 61.27 3.41
CA SER A 199 -0.29 62.05 2.21
C SER A 199 -1.48 62.76 1.58
N TRP A 200 -2.70 62.24 1.74
CA TRP A 200 -3.92 62.79 1.14
C TRP A 200 -4.94 63.07 2.26
N SER A 201 -5.43 64.31 2.32
CA SER A 201 -6.40 64.80 3.32
C SER A 201 -7.79 64.14 3.13
N SER A 202 -8.89 64.87 3.34
CA SER A 202 -10.27 64.34 3.40
C SER A 202 -10.70 63.43 2.24
N SER A 203 -10.11 63.57 1.05
CA SER A 203 -10.39 62.71 -0.13
C SER A 203 -9.74 61.32 -0.08
N GLY A 204 -8.74 61.09 0.78
CA GLY A 204 -8.02 59.80 0.88
C GLY A 204 -8.82 58.66 1.52
N TYR A 205 -9.83 58.98 2.35
CA TYR A 205 -10.57 57.98 3.14
C TYR A 205 -11.39 57.00 2.29
N LEU A 206 -11.99 57.45 1.18
CA LEU A 206 -12.79 56.59 0.30
C LEU A 206 -11.92 55.54 -0.42
N ILE A 207 -10.76 55.97 -0.92
CA ILE A 207 -9.80 55.10 -1.61
C ILE A 207 -9.20 54.11 -0.62
N ALA A 208 -8.84 54.57 0.59
CA ALA A 208 -8.35 53.70 1.65
C ALA A 208 -9.37 52.61 2.02
N GLY A 209 -10.66 52.96 2.12
CA GLY A 209 -11.74 51.99 2.37
C GLY A 209 -11.86 50.91 1.29
N PHE A 210 -11.74 51.30 0.02
CA PHE A 210 -11.74 50.35 -1.11
C PHE A 210 -10.54 49.40 -1.06
N VAL A 211 -9.34 49.92 -0.78
CA VAL A 211 -8.12 49.10 -0.64
C VAL A 211 -8.27 48.07 0.47
N VAL A 212 -8.81 48.48 1.63
CA VAL A 212 -9.08 47.56 2.76
C VAL A 212 -10.05 46.45 2.34
N LEU A 213 -11.13 46.77 1.64
CA LEU A 213 -12.08 45.77 1.15
C LEU A 213 -11.44 44.77 0.19
N VAL A 214 -10.56 45.22 -0.72
CA VAL A 214 -9.81 44.33 -1.62
C VAL A 214 -8.89 43.40 -0.82
N PHE A 215 -8.13 43.91 0.16
CA PHE A 215 -7.28 43.05 0.99
C PHE A 215 -8.09 42.06 1.85
N ILE A 216 -9.24 42.47 2.39
CA ILE A 216 -10.16 41.56 3.10
C ILE A 216 -10.63 40.45 2.15
N TYR A 217 -11.01 40.80 0.92
CA TYR A 217 -11.40 39.83 -0.10
C TYR A 217 -10.26 38.86 -0.45
N LEU A 218 -9.03 39.35 -0.63
CA LEU A 218 -7.86 38.51 -0.91
C LEU A 218 -7.51 37.58 0.27
N ILE A 219 -7.62 38.06 1.51
CA ILE A 219 -7.45 37.25 2.72
C ILE A 219 -8.55 36.18 2.80
N TYR A 220 -9.80 36.55 2.53
CA TYR A 220 -10.93 35.61 2.49
C TYR A 220 -10.71 34.52 1.43
N GLN A 221 -10.27 34.91 0.23
CA GLN A 221 -9.91 33.98 -0.83
C GLN A 221 -8.78 33.05 -0.36
N ARG A 222 -7.72 33.58 0.24
CA ARG A 222 -6.60 32.75 0.76
C ARG A 222 -7.02 31.85 1.93
N MET A 223 -8.06 32.20 2.68
CA MET A 223 -8.63 31.36 3.73
C MET A 223 -9.39 30.17 3.15
N GLN A 224 -10.08 30.37 2.03
CA GLN A 224 -10.89 29.37 1.32
C GLN A 224 -10.06 28.44 0.43
N PHE A 225 -8.97 28.92 -0.18
CA PHE A 225 -8.18 28.16 -1.15
C PHE A 225 -6.85 27.69 -0.57
N GLU A 226 -6.70 26.37 -0.44
CA GLU A 226 -5.41 25.73 -0.16
C GLU A 226 -4.66 25.48 -1.48
N PRO A 227 -3.40 25.93 -1.64
CA PRO A 227 -2.62 25.57 -2.81
C PRO A 227 -2.33 24.07 -2.79
N ILE A 228 -2.63 23.37 -3.88
CA ILE A 228 -2.24 21.97 -4.05
C ILE A 228 -0.73 21.95 -4.29
N ILE A 229 0.04 21.63 -3.25
CA ILE A 229 1.50 21.47 -3.34
C ILE A 229 1.79 19.97 -3.28
N TYR A 230 2.28 19.43 -4.39
CA TYR A 230 2.79 18.05 -4.43
C TYR A 230 4.25 18.06 -3.94
N GLY A 231 4.48 17.47 -2.77
CA GLY A 231 5.84 17.24 -2.25
C GLY A 231 6.58 16.15 -3.02
N PRO A 232 7.90 16.00 -2.80
CA PRO A 232 8.68 14.91 -3.38
C PRO A 232 8.11 13.57 -2.89
N ARG A 233 7.63 12.74 -3.81
CA ARG A 233 7.12 11.39 -3.52
C ARG A 233 7.71 10.39 -4.48
N GLU A 234 7.79 9.13 -4.08
CA GLU A 234 8.31 8.08 -4.95
C GLU A 234 7.20 7.53 -5.86
N CYS A 235 7.51 7.35 -7.15
CA CYS A 235 6.58 6.78 -8.11
C CYS A 235 6.42 5.27 -7.89
N ARG A 236 5.19 4.83 -7.61
CA ARG A 236 4.85 3.43 -7.23
C ARG A 236 5.16 2.36 -8.30
N LYS A 237 5.45 2.76 -9.54
CA LYS A 237 5.73 1.84 -10.66
C LYS A 237 7.19 1.90 -11.15
N CYS A 238 7.88 3.04 -11.02
CA CYS A 238 9.27 3.17 -11.50
C CYS A 238 10.28 3.60 -10.44
N PHE A 239 9.86 3.77 -9.18
CA PHE A 239 10.74 4.03 -8.04
C PHE A 239 11.59 5.31 -8.15
N ARG A 240 11.13 6.27 -8.96
CA ARG A 240 11.76 7.59 -9.11
C ARG A 240 11.01 8.63 -8.29
N ILE A 241 11.75 9.59 -7.73
CA ILE A 241 11.18 10.75 -7.07
C ILE A 241 10.45 11.62 -8.11
N ILE A 242 9.20 11.94 -7.83
CA ILE A 242 8.31 12.76 -8.65
C ILE A 242 7.70 13.87 -7.81
N TYR A 243 7.40 15.00 -8.46
CA TYR A 243 6.80 16.19 -7.86
C TYR A 243 5.40 16.48 -8.45
N THR A 244 4.84 15.50 -9.16
CA THR A 244 3.58 15.61 -9.89
C THR A 244 2.59 14.57 -9.39
N GLN A 245 1.30 14.84 -9.59
CA GLN A 245 0.22 13.91 -9.22
C GLN A 245 0.37 12.57 -9.96
N GLU A 246 0.59 12.65 -11.28
CA GLU A 246 0.84 11.50 -12.15
C GLU A 246 2.34 11.38 -12.46
N CYS A 247 2.84 10.15 -12.57
CA CYS A 247 4.26 9.88 -12.77
C CYS A 247 4.67 10.13 -14.23
N PRO A 248 5.55 11.11 -14.51
CA PRO A 248 5.92 11.50 -15.88
C PRO A 248 6.70 10.39 -16.61
N TYR A 249 7.29 9.46 -15.87
CA TYR A 249 8.10 8.36 -16.40
C TYR A 249 7.26 7.12 -16.75
N CYS A 250 6.15 6.89 -16.05
CA CYS A 250 5.35 5.67 -16.22
C CYS A 250 4.31 5.77 -17.34
N GLY A 251 4.08 6.97 -17.88
CA GLY A 251 3.01 7.28 -18.82
C GLY A 251 3.43 7.66 -20.24
N LYS A 252 4.73 7.66 -20.59
CA LYS A 252 5.16 7.92 -21.97
C LYS A 252 5.74 6.65 -22.59
N LYS A 253 4.96 6.00 -23.46
CA LYS A 253 5.61 5.36 -24.62
C LYS A 253 6.35 6.47 -25.36
N PRO A 254 7.61 6.30 -25.78
CA PRO A 254 8.21 7.25 -26.71
C PRO A 254 7.27 7.32 -27.91
N SER A 255 6.77 8.52 -28.21
CA SER A 255 6.16 8.77 -29.51
C SER A 255 7.21 8.40 -30.55
N THR A 256 6.96 7.32 -31.27
CA THR A 256 7.71 6.99 -32.48
C THR A 256 7.75 8.23 -33.36
N GLN A 257 8.93 8.50 -33.89
CA GLN A 257 9.25 9.59 -34.81
C GLN A 257 8.20 9.77 -35.90
N GLU A 258 7.87 11.04 -36.18
CA GLU A 258 7.75 11.57 -37.55
C GLU A 258 8.48 12.92 -37.59
#